data_AF-A0A1M6QWL7-F1
#
_entry.id   AF-A0A1M6QWL7-F1
#
_cell.length_a   1.000
_cell.length_b   1.000
_cell.length_c   1.000
_cell.angle_alpha   90.00
_cell.angle_beta   90.00
_cell.angle_gamma   90.00
#
_symmetry.space_group_name_H-M   'P 1'
#
loop_
_entity.id
_entity.type
_entity.pdbx_description
1 polymer ?
#
loop_
_entity_poly.entity_id
_entity_poly.type
_entity_poly.pdbx_seq_one_letter_code
_entity_poly.pdbx_strand_id
1 'polypeptide(L)'
;METGNSIGDYKPGRPSINHTMIYNENIVVVGAEVHDKKIQNKLMFMAQAIRRVKISSVQTVIYFKQGYSSNMIIEFEKSLKNYKKDIKILSIHNISELFNYINTGYKTKGNDYRTKPDVYGNIYKVKNIYIYSHGLPSKITFLLDWDLYKEQNKIASNETAQANELNLKNYKLISQKVFNDASIYSFACRTGINEEDSTDVELLWGDGNSLAQNLANYLKIDIYGYARRSNYEETWGNWADRRLLNMADFDEKIFPKERIKYDDEFRDYKSKEIFLDDKKYPWQPQGAYRDVKAGDTPKGPPQKLLKYTFKE
;
A
#
# COMPACT_ATOMS: atom_id res chain seq x y z
N MET A 1 -27.47 -11.38 14.30
CA MET A 1 -27.74 -9.98 13.94
C MET A 1 -27.20 -9.13 15.07
N GLU A 2 -26.01 -8.56 14.91
CA GLU A 2 -25.44 -7.54 15.79
C GLU A 2 -24.30 -6.89 15.00
N THR A 3 -24.61 -5.80 14.33
CA THR A 3 -23.66 -4.98 13.57
C THR A 3 -23.16 -3.86 14.46
N GLY A 4 -22.29 -4.19 15.41
CA GLY A 4 -21.54 -3.21 16.19
C GLY A 4 -20.22 -2.91 15.49
N ASN A 5 -20.17 -1.83 14.71
CA ASN A 5 -18.93 -1.16 14.28
C ASN A 5 -19.29 0.29 13.92
N SER A 6 -19.72 1.03 14.93
CA SER A 6 -19.88 2.48 14.89
C SER A 6 -18.64 3.14 15.48
N ILE A 7 -18.17 4.18 14.80
CA ILE A 7 -17.06 5.04 15.19
C ILE A 7 -17.42 5.74 16.51
N GLY A 8 -16.63 5.50 17.57
CA GLY A 8 -16.44 6.36 18.75
C GLY A 8 -17.66 6.70 19.61
N ASP A 9 -17.54 6.50 20.92
CA ASP A 9 -18.51 6.93 21.95
C ASP A 9 -18.59 8.47 22.14
N TYR A 10 -18.62 9.25 21.06
CA TYR A 10 -18.91 10.68 21.14
C TYR A 10 -20.43 10.88 21.17
N LYS A 11 -20.97 11.30 22.31
CA LYS A 11 -22.35 11.77 22.46
C LYS A 11 -22.38 13.31 22.45
N PRO A 12 -22.41 13.98 21.29
CA PRO A 12 -22.72 15.41 21.30
C PRO A 12 -24.15 15.60 21.78
N GLY A 13 -24.36 16.59 22.66
CA GLY A 13 -25.69 17.13 22.89
C GLY A 13 -26.35 17.47 21.55
N ARG A 14 -27.68 17.35 21.49
CA ARG A 14 -28.54 17.50 20.29
C ARG A 14 -27.91 18.42 19.21
N PRO A 15 -27.76 17.95 17.97
CA PRO A 15 -27.05 18.69 16.93
C PRO A 15 -27.74 20.03 16.63
N SER A 16 -26.95 21.11 16.57
CA SER A 16 -27.42 22.34 15.92
C SER A 16 -27.60 22.02 14.44
N ILE A 17 -28.79 22.30 13.91
CA ILE A 17 -29.34 21.77 12.64
C ILE A 17 -28.55 22.13 11.37
N ASN A 18 -27.43 22.87 11.42
CA ASN A 18 -26.80 23.46 10.22
C ASN A 18 -25.27 23.33 10.08
N HIS A 19 -24.57 22.42 10.78
CA HIS A 19 -23.12 22.32 10.62
C HIS A 19 -22.67 21.05 9.89
N THR A 20 -22.09 21.21 8.70
CA THR A 20 -21.39 20.14 7.99
C THR A 20 -19.92 20.14 8.41
N MET A 21 -19.44 19.02 8.95
CA MET A 21 -18.02 18.83 9.31
C MET A 21 -17.29 18.04 8.21
N ILE A 22 -16.12 18.50 7.79
CA ILE A 22 -15.27 17.77 6.83
C ILE A 22 -14.12 17.09 7.57
N TYR A 23 -14.07 15.77 7.48
CA TYR A 23 -12.97 14.94 7.96
C TYR A 23 -12.13 14.45 6.79
N ASN A 24 -10.86 14.19 7.09
CA ASN A 24 -9.88 13.72 6.12
C ASN A 24 -9.47 12.28 6.45
N GLU A 25 -9.52 11.40 5.46
CA GLU A 25 -9.12 10.00 5.57
C GLU A 25 -7.83 9.76 4.79
N ASN A 26 -6.85 9.16 5.48
CA ASN A 26 -5.65 8.60 4.86
C ASN A 26 -5.83 7.09 4.72
N ILE A 27 -5.63 6.60 3.50
CA ILE A 27 -5.90 5.22 3.07
C ILE A 27 -4.59 4.57 2.63
N VAL A 28 -4.37 3.32 3.04
CA VAL A 28 -3.36 2.44 2.46
C VAL A 28 -4.05 1.38 1.61
N VAL A 29 -3.53 1.13 0.41
CA VAL A 29 -4.00 0.08 -0.50
C VAL A 29 -2.87 -0.92 -0.73
N VAL A 30 -3.17 -2.19 -0.54
CA VAL A 30 -2.21 -3.30 -0.62
C VAL A 30 -2.65 -4.26 -1.72
N GLY A 31 -1.84 -4.39 -2.77
CA GLY A 31 -2.01 -5.43 -3.80
C GLY A 31 -1.65 -6.82 -3.28
N ALA A 32 -2.04 -7.85 -4.03
CA ALA A 32 -1.61 -9.22 -3.78
C ALA A 32 -0.23 -9.48 -4.38
N GLU A 33 0.57 -10.27 -3.67
CA GLU A 33 1.84 -10.80 -4.16
C GLU A 33 1.68 -12.28 -4.51
N VAL A 34 1.64 -12.59 -5.81
CA VAL A 34 1.65 -13.96 -6.35
C VAL A 34 2.64 -14.13 -7.50
N HIS A 35 3.37 -13.07 -7.84
CA HIS A 35 4.28 -12.98 -8.97
C HIS A 35 5.72 -13.33 -8.59
N ASP A 36 6.19 -12.80 -7.45
CA ASP A 36 7.57 -12.95 -7.03
C ASP A 36 7.87 -14.40 -6.62
N LYS A 37 8.94 -14.95 -7.19
CA LYS A 37 9.42 -16.30 -6.91
C LYS A 37 10.11 -16.40 -5.55
N LYS A 38 10.62 -15.29 -5.02
CA LYS A 38 11.26 -15.23 -3.70
C LYS A 38 10.16 -15.26 -2.63
N ILE A 39 10.12 -16.36 -1.89
CA ILE A 39 9.17 -16.58 -0.78
C ILE A 39 9.22 -15.43 0.24
N GLN A 40 10.40 -14.83 0.45
CA GLN A 40 10.60 -13.71 1.37
C GLN A 40 9.82 -12.45 0.96
N ASN A 41 9.52 -12.29 -0.33
CA ASN A 41 8.80 -11.13 -0.84
C ASN A 41 7.28 -11.27 -0.73
N LYS A 42 6.77 -12.48 -0.44
CA LYS A 42 5.32 -12.77 -0.37
C LYS A 42 4.53 -11.75 0.46
N LEU A 43 5.08 -11.31 1.59
CA LEU A 43 4.38 -10.43 2.53
C LEU A 43 4.89 -8.97 2.49
N MET A 44 5.68 -8.60 1.48
CA MET A 44 6.35 -7.29 1.46
C MET A 44 5.38 -6.11 1.41
N PHE A 45 4.30 -6.19 0.63
CA PHE A 45 3.32 -5.11 0.55
C PHE A 45 2.56 -4.92 1.88
N MET A 46 2.17 -6.02 2.53
CA MET A 46 1.56 -6.01 3.86
C MET A 46 2.50 -5.41 4.92
N ALA A 47 3.79 -5.76 4.87
CA ALA A 47 4.79 -5.20 5.77
C ALA A 47 4.95 -3.67 5.60
N GLN A 48 4.95 -3.18 4.37
CA GLN A 48 5.02 -1.75 4.07
C GLN A 48 3.76 -1.00 4.51
N ALA A 49 2.59 -1.65 4.46
CA ALA A 49 1.36 -1.08 5.00
C ALA A 49 1.43 -0.88 6.51
N ILE A 50 1.91 -1.88 7.27
CA ILE A 50 2.12 -1.75 8.72
C ILE A 50 3.11 -0.64 9.03
N ARG A 51 4.23 -0.59 8.29
CA ARG A 51 5.21 0.51 8.42
C ARG A 51 4.53 1.86 8.24
N ARG A 52 3.71 2.03 7.20
CA ARG A 52 2.98 3.28 6.93
C ARG A 52 2.05 3.64 8.08
N VAL A 53 1.31 2.68 8.61
CA VAL A 53 0.41 2.88 9.77
C VAL A 53 1.18 3.30 11.02
N LYS A 54 2.37 2.72 11.25
CA LYS A 54 3.23 3.09 12.38
C LYS A 54 3.73 4.54 12.31
N ILE A 55 4.06 5.04 11.12
CA ILE A 55 4.73 6.35 10.95
C ILE A 55 3.80 7.48 10.51
N SER A 56 2.53 7.21 10.23
CA SER A 56 1.58 8.21 9.72
C SER A 56 0.16 7.99 10.21
N SER A 57 -0.65 9.03 10.17
CA SER A 57 -2.04 9.01 10.66
C SER A 57 -3.00 8.33 9.68
N VAL A 58 -2.77 7.05 9.37
CA VAL A 58 -3.63 6.23 8.48
C VAL A 58 -4.90 5.82 9.22
N GLN A 59 -6.07 5.99 8.60
CA GLN A 59 -7.35 5.56 9.16
C GLN A 59 -7.80 4.22 8.61
N THR A 60 -7.47 3.94 7.34
CA THR A 60 -7.97 2.75 6.64
C THR A 60 -6.88 2.02 5.90
N VAL A 61 -6.89 0.70 6.01
CA VAL A 61 -6.07 -0.22 5.20
C VAL A 61 -7.00 -1.11 4.39
N ILE A 62 -6.81 -1.10 3.08
CA ILE A 62 -7.54 -1.91 2.11
C ILE A 62 -6.56 -2.88 1.47
N TYR A 63 -6.91 -4.16 1.37
CA TYR A 63 -6.01 -5.14 0.77
C TYR A 63 -6.75 -6.15 -0.11
N PHE A 64 -6.12 -6.53 -1.22
CA PHE A 64 -6.54 -7.63 -2.07
C PHE A 64 -6.16 -8.94 -1.38
N LYS A 65 -7.16 -9.77 -1.08
CA LYS A 65 -6.94 -10.99 -0.26
C LYS A 65 -6.34 -12.18 -1.03
N GLN A 66 -6.34 -12.10 -2.36
CA GLN A 66 -5.93 -13.19 -3.24
C GLN A 66 -4.49 -13.64 -2.94
N GLY A 67 -4.28 -14.97 -2.98
CA GLY A 67 -2.95 -15.55 -2.79
C GLY A 67 -2.40 -15.52 -1.36
N TYR A 68 -3.08 -14.89 -0.41
CA TYR A 68 -2.71 -14.93 1.02
C TYR A 68 -3.48 -16.03 1.75
N SER A 69 -2.80 -16.74 2.66
CA SER A 69 -3.45 -17.71 3.54
C SER A 69 -4.23 -17.00 4.65
N SER A 70 -5.13 -17.73 5.32
CA SER A 70 -5.87 -17.20 6.46
C SER A 70 -4.95 -16.75 7.59
N ASN A 71 -3.87 -17.48 7.85
CA ASN A 71 -2.90 -17.16 8.90
C ASN A 71 -2.11 -15.87 8.58
N MET A 72 -1.70 -15.68 7.31
CA MET A 72 -1.11 -14.42 6.85
C MET A 72 -2.02 -13.24 7.09
N ILE A 73 -3.31 -13.38 6.73
CA ILE A 73 -4.30 -12.31 6.90
C ILE A 73 -4.51 -12.00 8.38
N ILE A 74 -4.68 -13.02 9.23
CA ILE A 74 -4.89 -12.86 10.67
C ILE A 74 -3.71 -12.11 11.31
N GLU A 75 -2.47 -12.54 11.04
CA GLU A 75 -1.29 -11.89 11.62
C GLU A 75 -1.06 -10.48 11.05
N PHE A 76 -1.40 -10.23 9.78
CA PHE A 76 -1.40 -8.88 9.20
C PHE A 76 -2.39 -7.95 9.93
N GLU A 77 -3.65 -8.36 10.07
CA GLU A 77 -4.68 -7.53 10.72
C GLU A 77 -4.37 -7.28 12.20
N LYS A 78 -3.88 -8.31 12.90
CA LYS A 78 -3.43 -8.20 14.29
C LYS A 78 -2.29 -7.20 14.42
N SER A 79 -1.31 -7.26 13.51
CA SER A 79 -0.18 -6.32 13.50
C SER A 79 -0.63 -4.88 13.28
N LEU A 80 -1.61 -4.64 12.41
CA LEU A 80 -2.20 -3.31 12.22
C LEU A 80 -2.89 -2.80 13.50
N LYS A 81 -3.70 -3.64 14.14
CA LYS A 81 -4.44 -3.28 15.37
C LYS A 81 -3.53 -3.04 16.58
N ASN A 82 -2.36 -3.69 16.63
CA ASN A 82 -1.35 -3.42 17.65
C ASN A 82 -0.84 -1.97 17.62
N TYR A 83 -0.77 -1.36 16.42
CA TYR A 83 -0.37 0.03 16.27
C TYR A 83 -1.54 1.00 16.38
N LYS A 84 -2.71 0.61 15.87
CA LYS A 84 -3.90 1.47 15.89
C LYS A 84 -5.16 0.64 16.06
N LYS A 85 -5.71 0.63 17.27
CA LYS A 85 -6.88 -0.18 17.64
C LYS A 85 -8.11 0.10 16.77
N ASP A 86 -8.36 1.39 16.48
CA ASP A 86 -9.52 1.84 15.72
C ASP A 86 -9.28 1.93 14.20
N ILE A 87 -8.24 1.26 13.69
CA ILE A 87 -7.96 1.24 12.26
C ILE A 87 -9.03 0.43 11.52
N LYS A 88 -9.56 0.99 10.43
CA LYS A 88 -10.49 0.28 9.56
C LYS A 88 -9.70 -0.62 8.62
N ILE A 89 -9.97 -1.92 8.65
CA ILE A 89 -9.30 -2.91 7.80
C ILE A 89 -10.33 -3.53 6.86
N LEU A 90 -10.06 -3.50 5.55
CA LEU A 90 -10.99 -3.95 4.52
C LEU A 90 -10.29 -4.93 3.57
N SER A 91 -10.72 -6.18 3.60
CA SER A 91 -10.43 -7.12 2.52
C SER A 91 -11.30 -6.81 1.31
N ILE A 92 -10.71 -6.74 0.12
CA ILE A 92 -11.42 -6.62 -1.16
C ILE A 92 -11.09 -7.76 -2.10
N HIS A 93 -12.01 -8.02 -3.03
CA HIS A 93 -11.91 -9.07 -4.04
C HIS A 93 -11.45 -8.52 -5.39
N ASN A 94 -11.85 -7.30 -5.72
CA ASN A 94 -11.52 -6.72 -7.01
C ASN A 94 -11.42 -5.20 -6.97
N ILE A 95 -10.91 -4.63 -8.06
CA ILE A 95 -10.69 -3.18 -8.16
C ILE A 95 -11.99 -2.38 -8.14
N SER A 96 -13.12 -2.95 -8.55
CA SER A 96 -14.42 -2.28 -8.44
C SER A 96 -14.77 -1.99 -6.99
N GLU A 97 -14.46 -2.91 -6.06
CA GLU A 97 -14.63 -2.65 -4.63
C GLU A 97 -13.71 -1.53 -4.11
N LEU A 98 -12.49 -1.44 -4.64
CA LEU A 98 -11.58 -0.32 -4.33
C LEU A 98 -12.14 1.02 -4.82
N PHE A 99 -12.58 1.09 -6.08
CA PHE A 99 -13.17 2.31 -6.64
C PHE A 99 -14.43 2.72 -5.90
N ASN A 100 -15.30 1.78 -5.57
CA ASN A 100 -16.48 2.04 -4.74
C ASN A 100 -16.05 2.64 -3.39
N TYR A 101 -15.02 2.09 -2.74
CA TYR A 101 -14.57 2.59 -1.45
C TYR A 101 -14.01 4.00 -1.52
N ILE A 102 -13.16 4.28 -2.51
CA ILE A 102 -12.61 5.62 -2.71
C ILE A 102 -13.76 6.59 -2.98
N ASN A 103 -14.72 6.21 -3.82
CA ASN A 103 -15.81 7.07 -4.26
C ASN A 103 -16.90 7.31 -3.22
N THR A 104 -17.14 6.36 -2.29
CA THR A 104 -18.31 6.40 -1.40
C THR A 104 -17.99 6.17 0.08
N GLY A 105 -16.83 5.58 0.40
CA GLY A 105 -16.50 5.10 1.75
C GLY A 105 -16.95 3.66 2.03
N TYR A 106 -17.54 2.98 1.03
CA TYR A 106 -18.03 1.60 1.10
C TYR A 106 -17.50 0.74 -0.03
N LYS A 107 -17.13 -0.51 0.28
CA LYS A 107 -16.62 -1.47 -0.73
C LYS A 107 -17.68 -1.88 -1.76
N THR A 108 -18.95 -1.88 -1.36
CA THR A 108 -20.11 -2.12 -2.24
C THR A 108 -20.88 -0.81 -2.40
N LYS A 109 -21.83 -0.77 -3.36
CA LYS A 109 -22.74 0.37 -3.51
C LYS A 109 -23.39 0.69 -2.16
N GLY A 110 -23.21 1.93 -1.71
CA GLY A 110 -23.66 2.42 -0.41
C GLY A 110 -23.95 3.91 -0.47
N ASN A 111 -24.18 4.51 0.71
CA ASN A 111 -24.35 5.94 0.80
C ASN A 111 -23.04 6.66 0.47
N ASP A 112 -23.13 7.74 -0.28
CA ASP A 112 -21.98 8.56 -0.65
C ASP A 112 -21.66 9.54 0.48
N TYR A 113 -20.80 9.12 1.42
CA TYR A 113 -20.30 9.99 2.49
C TYR A 113 -19.00 10.73 2.12
N ARG A 114 -18.58 10.65 0.85
CA ARG A 114 -17.50 11.49 0.30
C ARG A 114 -18.02 12.85 -0.15
N THR A 115 -19.26 12.90 -0.60
CA THR A 115 -19.88 14.13 -1.10
C THR A 115 -21.13 14.55 -0.35
N LYS A 116 -21.76 13.66 0.42
CA LYS A 116 -22.95 13.96 1.24
C LYS A 116 -22.67 13.73 2.72
N PRO A 117 -23.25 14.54 3.62
CA PRO A 117 -23.09 14.32 5.06
C PRO A 117 -23.76 13.00 5.49
N ASP A 118 -23.17 12.37 6.51
CA ASP A 118 -23.81 11.29 7.26
C ASP A 118 -24.95 11.83 8.15
N VAL A 119 -25.58 10.94 8.93
CA VAL A 119 -26.68 11.29 9.84
C VAL A 119 -26.30 12.31 10.93
N TYR A 120 -25.01 12.56 11.12
CA TYR A 120 -24.45 13.50 12.09
C TYR A 120 -23.90 14.77 11.43
N GLY A 121 -24.03 14.93 10.10
CA GLY A 121 -23.51 16.09 9.39
C GLY A 121 -22.05 15.94 8.92
N ASN A 122 -21.45 14.75 8.97
CA ASN A 122 -20.03 14.57 8.64
C ASN A 122 -19.81 14.12 7.19
N ILE A 123 -18.81 14.70 6.53
CA ILE A 123 -18.31 14.29 5.21
C ILE A 123 -16.87 13.82 5.37
N TYR A 124 -16.52 12.67 4.78
CA TYR A 124 -15.19 12.07 4.91
C TYR A 124 -14.44 12.13 3.58
N LYS A 125 -13.66 13.19 3.36
CA LYS A 125 -12.84 13.37 2.16
C LYS A 125 -11.59 12.50 2.20
N VAL A 126 -11.12 12.07 1.04
CA VAL A 126 -9.83 11.39 0.89
C VAL A 126 -8.73 12.44 0.89
N LYS A 127 -7.76 12.29 1.80
CA LYS A 127 -6.57 13.16 1.88
C LYS A 127 -5.32 12.48 1.33
N ASN A 128 -5.02 11.25 1.74
CA ASN A 128 -3.87 10.55 1.17
C ASN A 128 -4.23 9.12 0.79
N ILE A 129 -3.70 8.64 -0.33
CA ILE A 129 -3.72 7.22 -0.68
C ILE A 129 -2.28 6.75 -0.85
N TYR A 130 -1.87 5.73 -0.11
CA TYR A 130 -0.57 5.06 -0.27
C TYR A 130 -0.79 3.68 -0.90
N ILE A 131 -0.22 3.43 -2.07
CA ILE A 131 -0.44 2.20 -2.84
C ILE A 131 0.85 1.37 -2.83
N TYR A 132 0.78 0.18 -2.24
CA TYR A 132 1.85 -0.83 -2.27
C TYR A 132 1.40 -2.01 -3.12
N SER A 133 1.95 -2.11 -4.33
CA SER A 133 1.60 -3.17 -5.27
C SER A 133 2.68 -3.30 -6.33
N HIS A 134 2.47 -4.24 -7.24
CA HIS A 134 3.16 -4.27 -8.51
C HIS A 134 2.73 -3.13 -9.42
N GLY A 135 3.57 -2.83 -10.40
CA GLY A 135 3.30 -1.87 -11.45
C GLY A 135 3.99 -2.26 -12.74
N LEU A 136 3.38 -1.82 -13.84
CA LEU A 136 3.93 -1.88 -15.17
C LEU A 136 3.80 -0.46 -15.77
N PRO A 137 4.45 -0.16 -16.90
CA PRO A 137 4.30 1.14 -17.53
C PRO A 137 2.81 1.51 -17.72
N SER A 138 2.45 2.72 -17.27
CA SER A 138 1.08 3.26 -17.27
C SER A 138 0.00 2.41 -16.58
N LYS A 139 0.36 1.48 -15.69
CA LYS A 139 -0.62 0.70 -14.92
C LYS A 139 -0.10 0.27 -13.54
N ILE A 140 -0.98 0.35 -12.55
CA ILE A 140 -0.80 -0.25 -11.23
C ILE A 140 -1.54 -1.58 -11.24
N THR A 141 -0.84 -2.67 -10.92
CA THR A 141 -1.41 -4.02 -10.97
C THR A 141 -1.59 -4.56 -9.56
N PHE A 142 -2.83 -4.85 -9.17
CA PHE A 142 -3.12 -5.33 -7.82
C PHE A 142 -3.05 -6.86 -7.71
N LEU A 143 -3.10 -7.57 -8.83
CA LEU A 143 -3.11 -9.03 -8.92
C LEU A 143 -2.15 -9.52 -10.02
N LEU A 144 -0.92 -9.00 -10.10
CA LEU A 144 0.04 -9.40 -11.14
C LEU A 144 0.22 -10.92 -11.15
N ASP A 145 0.19 -11.54 -12.33
CA ASP A 145 0.31 -13.00 -12.56
C ASP A 145 -0.77 -13.87 -11.89
N TRP A 146 -1.88 -13.28 -11.45
CA TRP A 146 -2.97 -14.02 -10.83
C TRP A 146 -3.57 -15.11 -11.72
N ASP A 147 -3.62 -14.88 -13.04
CA ASP A 147 -4.15 -15.87 -13.97
C ASP A 147 -3.30 -17.16 -13.99
N LEU A 148 -1.97 -17.01 -14.07
CA LEU A 148 -1.04 -18.13 -13.97
C LEU A 148 -1.08 -18.78 -12.59
N TYR A 149 -1.14 -17.98 -11.53
CA TYR A 149 -1.19 -18.48 -10.16
C TYR A 149 -2.43 -19.35 -9.91
N LYS A 150 -3.61 -18.91 -10.38
CA LYS A 150 -4.84 -19.70 -10.25
C LYS A 150 -4.76 -21.04 -10.98
N GLU A 151 -4.22 -21.05 -12.19
CA GLU A 151 -4.05 -22.28 -12.97
C GLU A 151 -3.15 -23.28 -12.24
N GLN A 152 -1.98 -22.82 -11.81
CA GLN A 152 -1.00 -23.66 -11.09
C GLN A 152 -1.53 -24.21 -9.77
N ASN A 153 -2.38 -23.44 -9.07
CA ASN A 153 -2.93 -23.81 -7.77
C ASN A 153 -4.37 -24.34 -7.85
N LYS A 154 -4.90 -24.58 -9.07
CA LYS A 154 -6.27 -25.08 -9.31
C LYS A 154 -7.37 -24.27 -8.60
N ILE A 155 -7.24 -22.94 -8.61
CA ILE A 155 -8.18 -22.02 -7.96
C ILE A 155 -9.30 -21.65 -8.94
N ALA A 156 -10.55 -21.96 -8.59
CA ALA A 156 -11.72 -21.53 -9.34
C ALA A 156 -12.03 -20.05 -9.06
N SER A 157 -11.72 -19.16 -10.00
CA SER A 157 -12.01 -17.72 -9.90
C SER A 157 -12.04 -17.06 -11.28
N ASN A 158 -13.06 -16.25 -11.53
CA ASN A 158 -13.23 -15.48 -12.76
C ASN A 158 -12.45 -14.15 -12.75
N GLU A 159 -11.94 -13.71 -11.60
CA GLU A 159 -11.10 -12.51 -11.48
C GLU A 159 -9.80 -12.68 -12.25
N THR A 160 -9.39 -11.71 -13.06
CA THR A 160 -8.13 -11.73 -13.82
C THR A 160 -7.16 -10.66 -13.32
N ALA A 161 -5.87 -10.80 -13.65
CA ALA A 161 -4.87 -9.79 -13.36
C ALA A 161 -5.24 -8.45 -14.03
N GLN A 162 -5.58 -8.50 -15.32
CA GLN A 162 -5.94 -7.33 -16.13
C GLN A 162 -7.19 -6.59 -15.62
N ALA A 163 -8.22 -7.33 -15.17
CA ALA A 163 -9.43 -6.72 -14.61
C ALA A 163 -9.16 -5.97 -13.30
N ASN A 164 -8.01 -6.24 -12.66
CA ASN A 164 -7.59 -5.69 -11.38
C ASN A 164 -6.38 -4.75 -11.52
N GLU A 165 -6.36 -3.98 -12.60
CA GLU A 165 -5.38 -2.91 -12.85
C GLU A 165 -6.03 -1.54 -12.77
N LEU A 166 -5.35 -0.55 -12.17
CA LEU A 166 -5.63 0.87 -12.41
C LEU A 166 -4.76 1.33 -13.57
N ASN A 167 -5.37 1.79 -14.67
CA ASN A 167 -4.67 2.12 -15.92
C ASN A 167 -5.37 3.28 -16.67
N LEU A 168 -4.83 3.63 -17.84
CA LEU A 168 -5.33 4.74 -18.66
C LEU A 168 -6.79 4.59 -19.13
N LYS A 169 -7.37 3.39 -19.08
CA LYS A 169 -8.77 3.13 -19.49
C LYS A 169 -9.77 3.37 -18.37
N ASN A 170 -9.37 3.23 -17.12
CA ASN A 170 -10.29 3.23 -15.98
C ASN A 170 -9.97 4.24 -14.87
N TYR A 171 -8.88 5.00 -14.96
CA TYR A 171 -8.53 5.98 -13.92
C TYR A 171 -9.62 7.03 -13.67
N LYS A 172 -10.44 7.34 -14.68
CA LYS A 172 -11.58 8.26 -14.58
C LYS A 172 -12.77 7.70 -13.77
N LEU A 173 -12.72 6.43 -13.37
CA LEU A 173 -13.71 5.87 -12.45
C LEU A 173 -13.53 6.38 -11.03
N ILE A 174 -12.37 6.96 -10.69
CA ILE A 174 -12.15 7.63 -9.41
C ILE A 174 -12.69 9.06 -9.50
N SER A 175 -13.67 9.41 -8.68
CA SER A 175 -14.28 10.73 -8.71
C SER A 175 -13.36 11.80 -8.11
N GLN A 176 -13.04 12.85 -8.87
CA GLN A 176 -12.31 14.02 -8.37
C GLN A 176 -12.92 14.63 -7.10
N LYS A 177 -14.26 14.63 -6.99
CA LYS A 177 -14.99 15.31 -5.91
C LYS A 177 -14.75 14.73 -4.52
N VAL A 178 -14.14 13.55 -4.41
CA VAL A 178 -13.93 12.88 -3.13
C VAL A 178 -12.67 13.36 -2.41
N PHE A 179 -11.79 14.07 -3.11
CA PHE A 179 -10.52 14.55 -2.59
C PHE A 179 -10.64 15.93 -1.94
N ASN A 180 -9.76 16.20 -0.97
CA ASN A 180 -9.58 17.50 -0.34
C ASN A 180 -8.10 17.67 0.06
N ASP A 181 -7.40 18.63 -0.54
CA ASP A 181 -5.96 18.88 -0.34
C ASP A 181 -5.16 17.56 -0.30
N ALA A 182 -5.32 16.78 -1.38
CA ALA A 182 -5.01 15.36 -1.36
C ALA A 182 -3.76 15.00 -2.18
N SER A 183 -3.23 13.81 -1.92
CA SER A 183 -2.13 13.23 -2.69
C SER A 183 -2.26 11.71 -2.81
N ILE A 184 -1.80 11.16 -3.94
CA ILE A 184 -1.66 9.70 -4.11
C ILE A 184 -0.18 9.36 -4.21
N TYR A 185 0.28 8.42 -3.39
CA TYR A 185 1.64 7.90 -3.40
C TYR A 185 1.61 6.47 -3.94
N SER A 186 2.01 6.31 -5.20
CA SER A 186 2.20 5.01 -5.82
C SER A 186 3.63 4.52 -5.60
N PHE A 187 3.77 3.46 -4.80
CA PHE A 187 5.00 2.67 -4.69
C PHE A 187 5.00 1.51 -5.70
N ALA A 188 4.10 1.51 -6.68
CA ALA A 188 4.13 0.58 -7.79
C ALA A 188 5.22 0.96 -8.81
N CYS A 189 5.83 -0.05 -9.42
CA CYS A 189 6.86 0.14 -10.44
C CYS A 189 6.31 0.99 -11.61
N ARG A 190 7.12 1.91 -12.14
CA ARG A 190 6.93 2.53 -13.47
C ARG A 190 5.56 3.21 -13.69
N THR A 191 4.87 3.61 -12.62
CA THR A 191 3.60 4.37 -12.74
C THR A 191 3.81 5.70 -13.50
N GLY A 192 5.03 6.24 -13.42
CA GLY A 192 5.46 7.46 -14.06
C GLY A 192 5.99 7.33 -15.50
N ILE A 193 5.86 6.15 -16.11
CA ILE A 193 6.32 5.83 -17.47
C ILE A 193 5.15 5.45 -18.35
N ASN A 194 5.24 5.75 -19.65
CA ASN A 194 4.21 5.48 -20.66
C ASN A 194 4.13 4.01 -21.06
N GLU A 195 2.98 3.60 -21.60
CA GLU A 195 2.79 2.22 -22.07
C GLU A 195 3.71 1.85 -23.24
N GLU A 196 4.05 2.82 -24.10
CA GLU A 196 4.93 2.64 -25.28
C GLU A 196 6.41 2.49 -24.89
N ASP A 197 6.78 2.98 -23.71
CA ASP A 197 8.12 2.95 -23.14
C ASP A 197 8.37 1.66 -22.32
N SER A 198 8.00 0.52 -22.92
CA SER A 198 7.93 -0.78 -22.23
C SER A 198 9.27 -1.51 -22.07
N THR A 199 10.35 -1.01 -22.68
CA THR A 199 11.66 -1.66 -22.63
C THR A 199 12.48 -1.19 -21.44
N ASP A 200 13.36 -2.08 -20.92
CA ASP A 200 14.29 -1.74 -19.83
C ASP A 200 15.50 -0.90 -20.33
N VAL A 201 15.53 -0.50 -21.60
CA VAL A 201 16.54 0.35 -22.24
C VAL A 201 16.18 1.82 -22.01
N GLU A 202 17.15 2.74 -22.08
CA GLU A 202 16.95 4.17 -21.82
C GLU A 202 15.65 4.74 -22.39
N LEU A 203 14.78 5.22 -21.50
CA LEU A 203 13.46 5.73 -21.86
C LEU A 203 13.45 7.25 -21.85
N LEU A 204 12.73 7.80 -22.81
CA LEU A 204 12.17 9.13 -22.66
C LEU A 204 11.16 9.06 -21.52
N TRP A 205 11.36 9.86 -20.48
CA TRP A 205 10.47 9.94 -19.34
C TRP A 205 9.96 11.38 -19.20
N GLY A 206 8.71 11.54 -18.78
CA GLY A 206 8.14 12.87 -18.51
C GLY A 206 7.52 13.59 -19.71
N ASP A 207 7.20 12.89 -20.79
CA ASP A 207 6.43 13.44 -21.93
C ASP A 207 4.98 13.86 -21.54
N GLY A 208 4.49 13.35 -20.41
CA GLY A 208 3.19 13.68 -19.82
C GLY A 208 2.09 12.65 -20.06
N ASN A 209 2.37 11.51 -20.68
CA ASN A 209 1.34 10.49 -20.99
C ASN A 209 1.26 9.34 -19.97
N SER A 210 2.08 9.37 -18.92
CA SER A 210 2.06 8.35 -17.87
C SER A 210 0.73 8.32 -17.12
N LEU A 211 0.41 7.18 -16.50
CA LEU A 211 -0.74 7.07 -15.59
C LEU A 211 -0.67 8.11 -14.47
N ALA A 212 0.52 8.36 -13.89
CA ALA A 212 0.70 9.35 -12.84
C ALA A 212 0.30 10.76 -13.30
N GLN A 213 0.75 11.18 -14.49
CA GLN A 213 0.39 12.50 -15.02
C GLN A 213 -1.10 12.59 -15.39
N ASN A 214 -1.67 11.54 -15.97
CA ASN A 214 -3.10 11.48 -16.31
C ASN A 214 -3.98 11.58 -15.06
N LEU A 215 -3.63 10.85 -14.00
CA LEU A 215 -4.29 10.95 -12.69
C LEU A 215 -4.17 12.37 -12.12
N ALA A 216 -2.98 12.96 -12.13
CA ALA A 216 -2.77 14.32 -11.64
C ALA A 216 -3.66 15.32 -12.38
N ASN A 217 -3.63 15.29 -13.71
CA ASN A 217 -4.40 16.19 -14.57
C ASN A 217 -5.92 16.07 -14.37
N TYR A 218 -6.44 14.85 -14.20
CA TYR A 218 -7.87 14.59 -14.06
C TYR A 218 -8.39 14.84 -12.64
N LEU A 219 -7.68 14.36 -11.63
CA LEU A 219 -8.07 14.51 -10.23
C LEU A 219 -7.71 15.88 -9.65
N LYS A 220 -6.86 16.65 -10.32
CA LYS A 220 -6.36 17.96 -9.85
C LYS A 220 -5.72 17.87 -8.46
N ILE A 221 -4.92 16.82 -8.26
CA ILE A 221 -4.15 16.56 -7.04
C ILE A 221 -2.73 16.14 -7.41
N ASP A 222 -1.82 16.19 -6.43
CA ASP A 222 -0.47 15.67 -6.61
C ASP A 222 -0.45 14.15 -6.64
N ILE A 223 0.27 13.59 -7.60
CA ILE A 223 0.56 12.16 -7.68
C ILE A 223 2.07 11.97 -7.51
N TYR A 224 2.45 11.12 -6.56
CA TYR A 224 3.83 10.72 -6.34
C TYR A 224 4.01 9.30 -6.86
N GLY A 225 4.96 9.08 -7.75
CA GLY A 225 5.16 7.77 -8.37
C GLY A 225 6.59 7.55 -8.82
N TYR A 226 7.01 6.28 -8.86
CA TYR A 226 8.29 5.94 -9.46
C TYR A 226 8.17 5.87 -10.98
N ALA A 227 9.12 6.50 -11.67
CA ALA A 227 9.39 6.17 -13.06
C ALA A 227 10.19 4.85 -13.16
N ARG A 228 10.94 4.47 -12.12
CA ARG A 228 11.69 3.21 -12.11
C ARG A 228 10.86 2.04 -11.58
N ARG A 229 11.39 0.82 -11.70
CA ARG A 229 10.95 -0.32 -10.88
C ARG A 229 11.06 0.06 -9.41
N SER A 230 10.06 -0.26 -8.62
CA SER A 230 10.13 -0.17 -7.17
C SER A 230 10.94 -1.35 -6.64
N ASN A 231 11.83 -1.09 -5.69
CA ASN A 231 12.61 -2.10 -5.02
C ASN A 231 12.07 -2.31 -3.60
N TYR A 232 11.55 -3.52 -3.39
CA TYR A 232 11.05 -4.02 -2.10
C TYR A 232 11.99 -5.04 -1.44
N GLU A 233 13.13 -5.38 -2.03
CA GLU A 233 14.04 -6.43 -1.55
C GLU A 233 14.61 -6.14 -0.16
N GLU A 234 14.67 -4.86 0.22
CA GLU A 234 15.18 -4.41 1.52
C GLU A 234 14.10 -4.31 2.61
N THR A 235 12.86 -4.73 2.32
CA THR A 235 11.72 -4.67 3.27
C THR A 235 12.09 -5.24 4.65
N TRP A 236 12.87 -6.32 4.68
CA TRP A 236 13.27 -7.03 5.90
C TRP A 236 14.71 -6.72 6.35
N GLY A 237 15.30 -5.64 5.84
CA GLY A 237 16.70 -5.27 6.03
C GLY A 237 17.59 -5.67 4.86
N ASN A 238 18.62 -4.85 4.61
CA ASN A 238 19.56 -5.02 3.52
C ASN A 238 20.81 -5.81 3.94
N TRP A 239 21.80 -5.92 3.06
CA TRP A 239 23.04 -6.64 3.35
C TRP A 239 23.88 -5.96 4.44
N ALA A 240 23.93 -4.61 4.46
CA ALA A 240 24.69 -3.87 5.45
C ALA A 240 24.11 -4.08 6.86
N ASP A 241 22.77 -4.06 6.99
CA ASP A 241 22.05 -4.36 8.23
C ASP A 241 22.47 -5.75 8.78
N ARG A 242 22.49 -6.76 7.92
CA ARG A 242 22.88 -8.13 8.30
C ARG A 242 24.37 -8.26 8.64
N ARG A 243 25.23 -7.49 7.95
CA ARG A 243 26.67 -7.49 8.22
C ARG A 243 26.96 -6.88 9.60
N LEU A 244 26.29 -5.78 9.94
CA LEU A 244 26.42 -5.16 11.26
C LEU A 244 25.98 -6.10 12.37
N LEU A 245 24.85 -6.80 12.19
CA LEU A 245 24.39 -7.83 13.12
C LEU A 245 25.44 -8.93 13.33
N ASN A 246 26.00 -9.48 12.24
CA ASN A 246 27.02 -10.52 12.33
C ASN A 246 28.31 -10.06 13.02
N MET A 247 28.71 -8.80 12.80
CA MET A 247 29.88 -8.21 13.46
C MET A 247 29.62 -8.01 14.95
N ALA A 248 28.43 -7.52 15.33
CA ALA A 248 28.04 -7.40 16.73
C ALA A 248 28.02 -8.76 17.44
N ASP A 249 27.46 -9.79 16.80
CA ASP A 249 27.44 -11.17 17.34
C ASP A 249 28.85 -11.76 17.48
N PHE A 250 29.77 -11.42 16.58
CA PHE A 250 31.16 -11.87 16.64
C PHE A 250 31.91 -11.17 17.78
N ASP A 251 31.81 -9.85 17.87
CA ASP A 251 32.52 -9.08 18.87
C ASP A 251 31.99 -9.37 20.29
N GLU A 252 30.68 -9.61 20.48
CA GLU A 252 30.11 -10.04 21.78
C GLU A 252 30.64 -11.41 22.24
N LYS A 253 30.97 -12.31 21.29
CA LYS A 253 31.61 -13.59 21.62
C LYS A 253 33.05 -13.42 22.08
N ILE A 254 33.77 -12.43 21.55
CA ILE A 254 35.18 -12.17 21.88
C ILE A 254 35.30 -11.28 23.14
N PHE A 255 34.42 -10.30 23.29
CA PHE A 255 34.44 -9.29 24.34
C PHE A 255 33.11 -9.26 25.12
N PRO A 256 32.73 -10.33 25.85
CA PRO A 256 31.41 -10.48 26.46
C PRO A 256 31.08 -9.46 27.57
N LYS A 257 32.05 -8.66 28.02
CA LYS A 257 31.87 -7.59 29.01
C LYS A 257 31.71 -6.20 28.38
N GLU A 258 31.94 -6.07 27.08
CA GLU A 258 31.73 -4.83 26.33
C GLU A 258 30.40 -4.92 25.60
N ARG A 259 29.40 -4.14 26.02
CA ARG A 259 28.10 -4.12 25.35
C ARG A 259 28.21 -3.31 24.07
N ILE A 260 28.30 -3.99 22.93
CA ILE A 260 28.50 -3.37 21.62
C ILE A 260 27.13 -2.94 21.08
N LYS A 261 26.93 -1.62 20.95
CA LYS A 261 25.61 -1.00 20.70
C LYS A 261 25.32 -0.62 19.24
N TYR A 262 26.18 -0.96 18.29
CA TYR A 262 26.08 -0.43 16.93
C TYR A 262 24.90 -0.99 16.09
N ASP A 263 24.14 -1.98 16.60
CA ASP A 263 23.08 -2.68 15.85
C ASP A 263 21.76 -2.93 16.64
N ASP A 264 21.55 -2.26 17.78
CA ASP A 264 20.44 -2.58 18.69
C ASP A 264 19.05 -2.51 18.01
N GLU A 265 18.85 -1.61 17.04
CA GLU A 265 17.57 -1.46 16.35
C GLU A 265 17.25 -2.59 15.38
N PHE A 266 18.20 -2.97 14.51
CA PHE A 266 17.97 -4.06 13.56
C PHE A 266 17.95 -5.42 14.26
N ARG A 267 18.77 -5.59 15.30
CA ARG A 267 18.74 -6.76 16.17
C ARG A 267 17.40 -6.89 16.91
N ASP A 268 16.88 -5.83 17.53
CA ASP A 268 15.54 -5.83 18.15
C ASP A 268 14.45 -6.14 17.11
N TYR A 269 14.54 -5.52 15.93
CA TYR A 269 13.65 -5.81 14.81
C TYR A 269 13.70 -7.31 14.44
N LYS A 270 14.89 -7.87 14.24
CA LYS A 270 15.04 -9.28 13.87
C LYS A 270 14.65 -10.26 14.97
N SER A 271 14.80 -9.89 16.25
CA SER A 271 14.39 -10.73 17.38
C SER A 271 12.89 -11.03 17.43
N LYS A 272 12.07 -10.20 16.78
CA LYS A 272 10.61 -10.33 16.69
C LYS A 272 10.15 -11.12 15.45
N GLU A 273 11.09 -11.64 14.65
CA GLU A 273 10.76 -12.42 13.47
C GLU A 273 9.99 -13.68 13.85
N ILE A 274 8.88 -13.90 13.18
CA ILE A 274 8.16 -15.16 13.21
C ILE A 274 8.06 -15.71 11.79
N PHE A 275 7.67 -16.97 11.66
CA PHE A 275 7.39 -17.57 10.37
C PHE A 275 5.97 -18.09 10.31
N LEU A 276 5.28 -17.75 9.22
CA LEU A 276 3.91 -18.14 8.95
C LEU A 276 3.87 -19.34 8.00
N ASP A 277 2.77 -20.08 8.08
CA ASP A 277 2.44 -21.28 7.28
C ASP A 277 3.57 -22.30 7.27
N ASP A 278 3.67 -23.08 8.35
CA ASP A 278 4.67 -24.16 8.52
C ASP A 278 6.11 -23.69 8.31
N LYS A 279 6.42 -22.53 8.90
CA LYS A 279 7.73 -21.88 8.86
C LYS A 279 8.18 -21.43 7.46
N LYS A 280 7.26 -21.28 6.51
CA LYS A 280 7.59 -20.98 5.13
C LYS A 280 7.86 -19.49 4.89
N TYR A 281 7.03 -18.61 5.45
CA TYR A 281 7.07 -17.19 5.12
C TYR A 281 7.56 -16.36 6.30
N PRO A 282 8.70 -15.65 6.18
CA PRO A 282 9.16 -14.77 7.25
C PRO A 282 8.19 -13.60 7.43
N TRP A 283 7.94 -13.24 8.67
CA TRP A 283 7.04 -12.15 9.03
C TRP A 283 7.56 -11.37 10.21
N GLN A 284 7.41 -10.05 10.13
CA GLN A 284 7.80 -9.13 11.18
C GLN A 284 6.54 -8.38 11.63
N PRO A 285 6.00 -8.67 12.83
CA PRO A 285 4.77 -8.04 13.32
C PRO A 285 4.85 -6.52 13.39
N GLN A 286 6.07 -5.98 13.50
CA GLN A 286 6.31 -4.54 13.49
C GLN A 286 6.28 -3.88 12.10
N GLY A 287 6.08 -4.63 11.01
CA GLY A 287 6.09 -4.13 9.64
C GLY A 287 7.48 -4.08 9.02
N ALA A 288 7.60 -3.40 7.88
CA ALA A 288 8.86 -3.29 7.14
C ALA A 288 9.92 -2.46 7.87
N TYR A 289 11.18 -2.92 7.84
CA TYR A 289 12.33 -2.21 8.40
C TYR A 289 12.76 -1.02 7.53
N ARG A 290 12.91 -1.24 6.23
CA ARG A 290 13.23 -0.19 5.24
C ARG A 290 12.00 0.17 4.41
N ASP A 291 11.94 1.41 3.98
CA ASP A 291 10.91 1.89 3.05
C ASP A 291 11.22 1.43 1.61
N VAL A 292 10.21 1.49 0.75
CA VAL A 292 10.34 1.19 -0.68
C VAL A 292 11.22 2.24 -1.34
N LYS A 293 12.19 1.82 -2.16
CA LYS A 293 13.06 2.73 -2.93
C LYS A 293 12.90 2.55 -4.43
N ALA A 294 13.37 3.52 -5.20
CA ALA A 294 13.56 3.34 -6.63
C ALA A 294 14.65 2.30 -6.88
N GLY A 295 14.38 1.35 -7.78
CA GLY A 295 15.37 0.40 -8.28
C GLY A 295 16.26 1.01 -9.37
N ASP A 296 17.03 0.14 -10.01
CA ASP A 296 18.06 0.57 -10.97
C ASP A 296 17.57 0.64 -12.41
N THR A 297 16.42 0.03 -12.72
CA THR A 297 15.87 -0.01 -14.08
C THR A 297 14.46 0.59 -14.16
N PRO A 298 14.06 1.10 -15.33
CA PRO A 298 14.90 1.41 -16.50
C PRO A 298 15.95 2.49 -16.19
N LYS A 299 17.04 2.51 -16.99
CA LYS A 299 18.06 3.57 -16.90
C LYS A 299 17.51 4.88 -17.47
N GLY A 300 17.98 6.02 -16.96
CA GLY A 300 17.56 7.36 -17.41
C GLY A 300 16.75 8.13 -16.36
N PRO A 301 15.55 7.66 -15.95
CA PRO A 301 14.71 8.39 -14.99
C PRO A 301 15.39 8.56 -13.61
N PRO A 302 14.99 9.51 -12.75
CA PRO A 302 15.59 9.67 -11.43
C PRO A 302 15.35 8.47 -10.47
N GLN A 303 16.33 8.18 -9.60
CA GLN A 303 16.21 7.18 -8.51
C GLN A 303 15.47 7.73 -7.29
N LYS A 304 14.31 8.35 -7.50
CA LYS A 304 13.48 8.89 -6.42
C LYS A 304 12.01 8.85 -6.79
N LEU A 305 11.16 9.00 -5.78
CA LEU A 305 9.73 9.19 -6.00
C LEU A 305 9.53 10.56 -6.65
N LEU A 306 8.87 10.59 -7.81
CA LEU A 306 8.66 11.81 -8.58
C LEU A 306 7.29 12.38 -8.26
N LYS A 307 7.20 13.71 -8.17
CA LYS A 307 5.94 14.44 -8.02
C LYS A 307 5.42 14.84 -9.41
N TYR A 308 4.19 14.44 -9.69
CA TYR A 308 3.41 14.81 -10.86
C TYR A 308 2.28 15.73 -10.39
N THR A 309 2.33 16.98 -10.83
CA THR A 309 1.30 18.00 -10.58
C THR A 309 0.42 18.11 -11.81
N PHE A 310 -0.84 18.50 -11.62
CA PHE A 310 -1.69 18.82 -12.76
C PHE A 310 -1.09 19.97 -13.56
N LYS A 311 -1.20 19.87 -14.89
CA LYS A 311 -0.92 20.96 -15.81
C LYS A 311 -2.25 21.68 -16.08
N GLU A 312 -2.20 23.01 -16.06
CA GLU A 312 -3.32 23.86 -16.49
C GLU A 312 -3.54 23.76 -18.00
#